data_AF-A0A3E0HGP0-F1
#
_entry.id   AF-A0A3E0HGP0-F1
#
_cell.length_a   1.000
_cell.length_b   1.000
_cell.length_c   1.000
_cell.angle_alpha   90.00
_cell.angle_beta   90.00
_cell.angle_gamma   90.00
#
_symmetry.space_group_name_H-M   'P 1'
#
loop_
_entity.id
_entity.type
_entity.pdbx_description
1 polymer ?
#
loop_
_entity_poly.entity_id
_entity_poly.type
_entity_poly.pdbx_seq_one_letter_code
_entity_poly.pdbx_strand_id
1 'polypeptide(L)'
;MSVTELTTFTVKPENTAAMLAARPGMVDAFRRDRRGFVTAKLIRVADDKWLDLVEWIDDTAWDESRAKGANQPEIAAFFATIDTLVSSDRGVRYDDAEDGYRPVRTIAYGPHPSQVGELYLPEGDGPFPVIVLIHGGFWTAMWDRRQTTPLADALVGDGYAVWNIEYRRIGEDGGGWPGTFDDVEAAVDLLDGLDLALDTSRVQVVGHSAGGQLAAWLAGRTDGKVQVQKAVSLAGVLDLAAADADKFGTVLADPTAPPPAGAPGTQRPELAAVIAGLVGDGIAPLILGGHRAEVPDRYARAAQPLTVPLLQVLGDADDVVPKKYADHPSAEFTEVHDANHFDVIDPAHPAWDVVRAWLA
;
A
#
# COMPACT_ATOMS: atom_id res chain seq x y z
N MET A 1 17.86 2.82 1.64
CA MET A 1 17.72 1.45 2.16
C MET A 1 16.98 1.56 3.47
N SER A 2 16.04 0.66 3.74
CA SER A 2 15.37 0.63 5.04
C SER A 2 16.39 0.38 6.15
N VAL A 3 16.17 1.02 7.29
CA VAL A 3 17.05 0.95 8.46
C VAL A 3 16.29 0.24 9.57
N THR A 4 16.92 -0.76 10.17
CA THR A 4 16.41 -1.34 11.41
C THR A 4 17.23 -0.78 12.56
N GLU A 5 16.62 0.02 13.42
CA GLU A 5 17.21 0.41 14.69
C GLU A 5 16.98 -0.72 15.70
N LEU A 6 18.08 -1.24 16.26
CA LEU A 6 18.06 -2.23 17.33
C LEU A 6 18.44 -1.55 18.64
N THR A 7 17.45 -1.21 19.44
CA THR A 7 17.66 -0.53 20.72
C THR A 7 17.48 -1.51 21.87
N THR A 8 18.59 -1.82 22.55
CA THR A 8 18.59 -2.67 23.74
C THR A 8 18.57 -1.80 24.98
N PHE A 9 17.69 -2.10 25.93
CA PHE A 9 17.61 -1.36 27.19
C PHE A 9 17.12 -2.23 28.35
N THR A 10 17.25 -1.71 29.57
CA THR A 10 16.73 -2.34 30.78
C THR A 10 15.55 -1.58 31.37
N VAL A 11 14.66 -2.32 32.03
CA VAL A 11 13.51 -1.81 32.78
C VAL A 11 13.40 -2.58 34.08
N LYS A 12 13.33 -1.86 35.20
CA LYS A 12 13.12 -2.49 36.51
C LYS A 12 11.79 -3.27 36.53
N PRO A 13 11.70 -4.42 37.20
CA PRO A 13 10.48 -5.23 37.24
C PRO A 13 9.22 -4.42 37.62
N GLU A 14 9.33 -3.51 38.59
CA GLU A 14 8.23 -2.64 39.03
C GLU A 14 7.73 -1.66 37.95
N ASN A 15 8.55 -1.33 36.96
CA ASN A 15 8.22 -0.40 35.87
C ASN A 15 7.74 -1.12 34.60
N THR A 16 7.82 -2.45 34.55
CA THR A 16 7.47 -3.24 33.35
C THR A 16 6.01 -3.02 32.93
N ALA A 17 5.08 -3.02 33.88
CA ALA A 17 3.67 -2.79 33.58
C ALA A 17 3.42 -1.39 32.99
N ALA A 18 4.10 -0.37 33.51
CA ALA A 18 4.01 1.00 33.01
C ALA A 18 4.59 1.12 31.60
N MET A 19 5.74 0.48 31.33
CA MET A 19 6.35 0.45 30.00
C MET A 19 5.39 -0.16 28.97
N LEU A 20 4.83 -1.34 29.27
CA LEU A 20 3.91 -2.03 28.37
C LEU A 20 2.64 -1.22 28.13
N ALA A 21 2.13 -0.52 29.15
CA ALA A 21 0.97 0.36 29.01
C ALA A 21 1.26 1.62 28.17
N ALA A 22 2.48 2.17 28.26
CA ALA A 22 2.89 3.34 27.49
C ALA A 22 3.21 3.03 26.02
N ARG A 23 3.55 1.77 25.71
CA ARG A 23 4.03 1.35 24.39
C ARG A 23 3.08 1.70 23.23
N PRO A 24 1.77 1.39 23.27
CA PRO A 24 0.87 1.72 22.17
C PRO A 24 0.85 3.23 21.84
N GLY A 25 0.78 4.07 22.89
CA GLY A 25 0.80 5.52 22.73
C GLY A 25 2.08 6.05 22.09
N MET A 26 3.24 5.48 22.46
CA MET A 26 4.52 5.83 21.84
C MET A 26 4.55 5.46 20.35
N VAL A 27 4.11 4.24 20.00
CA VAL A 27 4.08 3.78 18.59
C VAL A 27 3.16 4.66 17.75
N ASP A 28 1.99 5.03 18.28
CA ASP A 28 1.07 5.93 17.57
C ASP A 28 1.63 7.34 17.44
N ALA A 29 2.32 7.85 18.47
CA ALA A 29 3.03 9.12 18.37
C ALA A 29 4.16 9.07 17.35
N PHE A 30 4.89 7.94 17.23
CA PHE A 30 5.89 7.75 16.17
C PHE A 30 5.26 7.80 14.79
N ARG A 31 4.15 7.08 14.57
CA ARG A 31 3.42 7.10 13.28
C ARG A 31 2.99 8.51 12.86
N ARG A 32 2.55 9.34 13.82
CA ARG A 32 2.10 10.71 13.55
C ARG A 32 3.24 11.71 13.39
N ASP A 33 4.29 11.60 14.21
CA ASP A 33 5.34 12.64 14.33
C ASP A 33 6.61 12.31 13.55
N ARG A 34 6.90 11.04 13.29
CA ARG A 34 8.17 10.61 12.69
C ARG A 34 8.02 10.29 11.22
N ARG A 35 8.60 11.14 10.38
CA ARG A 35 8.75 10.85 8.95
C ARG A 35 9.43 9.50 8.80
N GLY A 36 8.86 8.64 7.96
CA GLY A 36 9.51 7.39 7.59
C GLY A 36 9.54 6.30 8.66
N PHE A 37 8.79 6.44 9.75
CA PHE A 37 8.53 5.32 10.66
C PHE A 37 7.70 4.24 9.96
N VAL A 38 8.18 2.99 9.97
CA VAL A 38 7.51 1.84 9.36
C VAL A 38 6.78 1.01 10.41
N THR A 39 7.52 0.49 11.39
CA THR A 39 6.96 -0.35 12.46
C THR A 39 7.91 -0.39 13.65
N ALA A 40 7.44 -0.90 14.79
CA ALA A 40 8.28 -1.17 15.93
C ALA A 40 7.84 -2.42 16.70
N LYS A 41 8.78 -3.34 16.97
CA LYS A 41 8.54 -4.58 17.71
C LYS A 41 9.35 -4.58 19.00
N LEU A 42 8.64 -4.69 20.13
CA LEU A 42 9.25 -4.79 21.45
C LEU A 42 9.35 -6.26 21.88
N ILE A 43 10.55 -6.69 22.23
CA ILE A 43 10.89 -8.08 22.57
C ILE A 43 11.52 -8.11 23.95
N ARG A 44 11.04 -9.00 24.83
CA ARG A 44 11.69 -9.27 26.12
C ARG A 44 12.82 -10.29 25.91
N VAL A 45 14.05 -9.91 26.26
CA VAL A 45 15.25 -10.74 26.08
C VAL A 45 15.67 -11.41 27.39
N ALA A 46 15.43 -10.74 28.53
CA ALA A 46 15.58 -11.29 29.87
C ALA A 46 14.59 -10.60 30.83
N ASP A 47 14.63 -10.93 32.12
CA ASP A 47 13.66 -10.41 33.09
C ASP A 47 13.58 -8.88 33.11
N ASP A 48 14.71 -8.20 33.08
CA ASP A 48 14.82 -6.74 33.06
C ASP A 48 15.30 -6.20 31.71
N LYS A 49 15.60 -7.05 30.73
CA LYS A 49 16.24 -6.66 29.46
C LYS A 49 15.28 -6.76 28.27
N TRP A 50 15.25 -5.72 27.47
CA TRP A 50 14.36 -5.56 26.33
C TRP A 50 15.15 -5.18 25.08
N LEU A 51 14.63 -5.60 23.92
CA LEU A 51 15.07 -5.22 22.60
C LEU A 51 13.89 -4.57 21.87
N ASP A 52 14.09 -3.36 21.38
CA ASP A 52 13.13 -2.65 20.55
C ASP A 52 13.70 -2.54 19.13
N LEU A 53 13.01 -3.21 18.21
CA LEU A 53 13.31 -3.19 16.78
C LEU A 53 12.43 -2.15 16.13
N VAL A 54 12.99 -1.01 15.73
CA VAL A 54 12.25 0.06 15.04
C VAL A 54 12.70 0.13 13.60
N GLU A 55 11.76 0.23 12.66
CA GLU A 55 12.05 0.26 11.24
C GLU A 55 11.77 1.63 10.63
N TRP A 56 12.72 2.05 9.80
CA TRP A 56 12.71 3.34 9.12
C TRP A 56 12.86 3.12 7.61
N ILE A 57 12.26 4.01 6.81
CA ILE A 57 12.37 3.93 5.34
C ILE A 57 13.78 4.27 4.81
N ASP A 58 14.51 5.13 5.50
CA ASP A 58 15.84 5.59 5.12
C ASP A 58 16.67 6.10 6.33
N ASP A 59 17.96 6.31 6.11
CA ASP A 59 18.90 6.82 7.14
C ASP A 59 18.53 8.22 7.62
N THR A 60 18.05 9.08 6.72
CA THR A 60 17.67 10.46 7.04
C THR A 60 16.49 10.47 8.03
N ALA A 61 15.50 9.60 7.84
CA ALA A 61 14.32 9.46 8.69
C ALA A 61 14.71 8.99 10.09
N TRP A 62 15.65 8.05 10.15
CA TRP A 62 16.24 7.58 11.40
C TRP A 62 16.98 8.71 12.13
N ASP A 63 17.85 9.45 11.44
CA ASP A 63 18.60 10.57 12.01
C ASP A 63 17.70 11.70 12.51
N GLU A 64 16.66 12.05 11.73
CA GLU A 64 15.64 13.03 12.11
C GLU A 64 14.89 12.60 13.38
N SER A 65 14.47 11.32 13.45
CA SER A 65 13.79 10.78 14.62
C SER A 65 14.67 10.84 15.87
N ARG A 66 15.95 10.47 15.74
CA ARG A 66 16.94 10.57 16.82
C ARG A 66 17.12 12.01 17.28
N ALA A 67 17.23 12.96 16.35
CA ALA A 67 17.38 14.38 16.66
C ALA A 67 16.16 14.95 17.42
N LYS A 68 14.94 14.46 17.11
CA LYS A 68 13.72 14.89 17.82
C LYS A 68 13.64 14.38 19.25
N GLY A 69 14.21 13.21 19.57
CA GLY A 69 14.18 12.64 20.92
C GLY A 69 12.76 12.51 21.49
N ALA A 70 12.59 12.57 22.81
CA ALA A 70 11.27 12.44 23.45
C ALA A 70 10.42 13.75 23.40
N ASN A 71 10.19 14.29 22.20
CA ASN A 71 9.46 15.55 21.98
C ASN A 71 7.94 15.45 22.23
N GLN A 72 7.34 14.27 22.09
CA GLN A 72 5.90 14.05 22.33
C GLN A 72 5.68 13.41 23.71
N PRO A 73 4.59 13.75 24.43
CA PRO A 73 4.34 13.24 25.77
C PRO A 73 4.20 11.72 25.82
N GLU A 74 3.64 11.08 24.80
CA GLU A 74 3.51 9.62 24.73
C GLU A 74 4.87 8.94 24.50
N ILE A 75 5.75 9.57 23.71
CA ILE A 75 7.13 9.10 23.51
C ILE A 75 7.91 9.24 24.82
N ALA A 76 7.80 10.40 25.47
CA ALA A 76 8.43 10.68 26.75
C ALA A 76 7.96 9.72 27.84
N ALA A 77 6.66 9.38 27.87
CA ALA A 77 6.11 8.43 28.83
C ALA A 77 6.74 7.04 28.68
N PHE A 78 6.92 6.53 27.46
CA PHE A 78 7.61 5.25 27.24
C PHE A 78 9.09 5.34 27.62
N PHE A 79 9.82 6.36 27.17
CA PHE A 79 11.25 6.51 27.48
C PHE A 79 11.52 6.71 28.97
N ALA A 80 10.62 7.35 29.72
CA ALA A 80 10.75 7.52 31.17
C ALA A 80 10.68 6.20 31.95
N THR A 81 10.20 5.11 31.34
CA THR A 81 10.19 3.78 31.96
C THR A 81 11.51 3.03 31.80
N ILE A 82 12.37 3.50 30.88
CA ILE A 82 13.68 2.90 30.62
C ILE A 82 14.63 3.27 31.77
N ASP A 83 15.21 2.26 32.39
CA ASP A 83 16.18 2.45 33.47
C ASP A 83 17.57 2.73 32.91
N THR A 84 18.05 1.87 32.02
CA THR A 84 19.36 2.04 31.36
C THR A 84 19.25 1.70 29.87
N LEU A 85 19.71 2.61 29.02
CA LEU A 85 19.96 2.31 27.60
C LEU A 85 21.26 1.50 27.49
N VAL A 86 21.18 0.29 26.93
CA VAL A 86 22.34 -0.62 26.79
C VAL A 86 23.03 -0.40 25.44
N SER A 87 22.27 -0.43 24.35
CA SER A 87 22.78 -0.13 23.01
C SER A 87 21.66 0.44 22.12
N SER A 88 22.06 1.14 21.07
CA SER A 88 21.19 1.60 19.99
C SER A 88 21.99 1.49 18.70
N ASP A 89 21.77 0.37 18.03
CA ASP A 89 22.59 -0.08 16.91
C ASP A 89 21.82 0.07 15.60
N ARG A 90 22.55 0.45 14.55
CA ARG A 90 22.01 0.45 13.19
C ARG A 90 22.15 -0.96 12.60
N GLY A 91 21.02 -1.54 12.26
CA GLY A 91 20.92 -2.80 11.54
C GLY A 91 20.41 -2.62 10.11
N VAL A 92 20.71 -3.62 9.30
CA VAL A 92 20.09 -3.90 8.01
C VAL A 92 19.52 -5.32 8.09
N ARG A 93 18.32 -5.57 7.55
CA ARG A 93 17.72 -6.92 7.57
C ARG A 93 18.51 -7.88 6.68
N TYR A 94 18.65 -9.14 7.13
CA TYR A 94 19.35 -10.20 6.40
C TYR A 94 18.44 -11.35 5.90
N ASP A 95 17.19 -11.45 6.39
CA ASP A 95 16.36 -12.67 6.26
C ASP A 95 15.24 -12.59 5.19
N ASP A 96 15.53 -12.14 3.97
CA ASP A 96 14.62 -12.28 2.83
C ASP A 96 15.30 -13.09 1.70
N ALA A 97 14.85 -14.35 1.56
CA ALA A 97 15.18 -15.43 0.60
C ALA A 97 16.57 -16.11 0.66
N GLU A 98 16.55 -17.46 0.64
CA GLU A 98 17.73 -18.32 0.40
C GLU A 98 18.39 -18.09 -0.97
N ASP A 99 17.78 -17.28 -1.85
CA ASP A 99 18.24 -16.95 -3.21
C ASP A 99 18.75 -15.50 -3.38
N GLY A 100 19.16 -14.84 -2.29
CA GLY A 100 19.96 -13.62 -2.35
C GLY A 100 19.17 -12.31 -2.40
N TYR A 101 19.83 -11.24 -1.93
CA TYR A 101 19.28 -9.90 -1.77
C TYR A 101 18.95 -9.25 -3.13
N ARG A 102 17.68 -8.90 -3.36
CA ARG A 102 17.35 -7.80 -4.28
C ARG A 102 17.20 -6.52 -3.46
N PRO A 103 18.04 -5.48 -3.69
CA PRO A 103 17.92 -4.22 -2.96
C PRO A 103 16.57 -3.55 -3.23
N VAL A 104 15.72 -3.49 -2.21
CA VAL A 104 14.49 -2.67 -2.25
C VAL A 104 14.78 -1.30 -1.66
N ARG A 105 14.39 -0.25 -2.38
CA ARG A 105 14.47 1.12 -1.90
C ARG A 105 13.08 1.64 -1.59
N THR A 106 12.80 1.81 -0.31
CA THR A 106 11.61 2.53 0.15
C THR A 106 11.86 4.03 0.01
N ILE A 107 11.02 4.72 -0.76
CA ILE A 107 11.18 6.14 -1.10
C ILE A 107 9.87 6.88 -0.81
N ALA A 108 9.96 7.98 -0.08
CA ALA A 108 8.82 8.85 0.15
C ALA A 108 8.61 9.79 -1.05
N TYR A 109 7.36 9.91 -1.50
CA TYR A 109 6.95 10.89 -2.51
C TYR A 109 6.13 12.06 -1.90
N GLY A 110 5.91 12.02 -0.59
CA GLY A 110 5.24 13.07 0.17
C GLY A 110 5.48 12.96 1.68
N PRO A 111 4.99 13.94 2.47
CA PRO A 111 5.22 14.00 3.91
C PRO A 111 4.43 13.00 4.75
N HIS A 112 3.31 12.46 4.23
CA HIS A 112 2.47 11.53 4.97
C HIS A 112 3.12 10.13 5.03
N PRO A 113 2.98 9.34 6.12
CA PRO A 113 3.58 8.01 6.22
C PRO A 113 3.17 7.02 5.11
N SER A 114 1.95 7.16 4.59
CA SER A 114 1.45 6.38 3.44
C SER A 114 1.85 6.95 2.07
N GLN A 115 2.57 8.06 1.99
CA GLN A 115 3.08 8.61 0.73
C GLN A 115 4.48 8.06 0.43
N VAL A 116 4.54 6.75 0.25
CA VAL A 116 5.78 5.99 0.10
C VAL A 116 5.61 4.92 -0.99
N GLY A 117 6.68 4.57 -1.67
CA GLY A 117 6.71 3.40 -2.55
C GLY A 117 8.00 2.61 -2.38
N GLU A 118 7.98 1.37 -2.82
CA GLU A 118 9.14 0.50 -2.87
C GLU A 118 9.59 0.33 -4.30
N LEU A 119 10.84 0.74 -4.57
CA LEU A 119 11.49 0.59 -5.85
C LEU A 119 12.34 -0.67 -5.87
N TYR A 120 11.96 -1.60 -6.73
CA TYR A 120 12.68 -2.82 -7.04
C TYR A 120 13.32 -2.67 -8.42
N LEU A 121 14.60 -3.03 -8.53
CA LEU A 121 15.34 -3.00 -9.80
C LEU A 121 15.78 -4.41 -10.19
N PRO A 122 15.70 -4.77 -11.48
CA PRO A 122 16.39 -5.94 -12.02
C PRO A 122 17.91 -5.80 -11.90
N GLU A 123 18.63 -6.90 -12.11
CA GLU A 123 20.08 -6.85 -12.27
C GLU A 123 20.48 -6.12 -13.56
N GLY A 124 21.57 -5.35 -13.51
CA GLY A 124 22.12 -4.59 -14.64
C GLY A 124 21.98 -3.07 -14.50
N ASP A 125 22.35 -2.36 -15.55
CA ASP A 125 22.49 -0.89 -15.52
C ASP A 125 21.23 -0.13 -16.00
N GLY A 126 20.22 -0.83 -16.53
CA GLY A 126 19.02 -0.22 -17.12
C GLY A 126 19.29 0.51 -18.46
N PRO A 127 18.43 1.46 -18.88
CA PRO A 127 17.19 1.84 -18.23
C PRO A 127 16.09 0.77 -18.42
N PHE A 128 15.43 0.40 -17.33
CA PHE A 128 14.41 -0.64 -17.30
C PHE A 128 13.01 -0.04 -17.54
N PRO A 129 12.14 -0.70 -18.32
CA PRO A 129 10.73 -0.33 -18.36
C PRO A 129 10.13 -0.43 -16.96
N VAL A 130 9.20 0.47 -16.62
CA VAL A 130 8.68 0.61 -15.26
C VAL A 130 7.26 0.09 -15.17
N ILE A 131 6.97 -0.71 -14.15
CA ILE A 131 5.61 -1.06 -13.75
C ILE A 131 5.32 -0.43 -12.40
N VAL A 132 4.29 0.39 -12.32
CA VAL A 132 3.73 0.88 -11.06
C VAL A 132 2.68 -0.12 -10.58
N LEU A 133 2.86 -0.65 -9.37
CA LEU A 133 1.90 -1.55 -8.74
C LEU A 133 1.04 -0.81 -7.73
N ILE A 134 -0.27 -1.00 -7.83
CA ILE A 134 -1.26 -0.37 -6.94
C ILE A 134 -2.09 -1.46 -6.27
N HIS A 135 -1.96 -1.56 -4.95
CA HIS A 135 -2.64 -2.61 -4.19
C HIS A 135 -4.15 -2.35 -3.99
N GLY A 136 -4.86 -3.38 -3.54
CA GLY A 136 -6.31 -3.36 -3.30
C GLY A 136 -6.70 -3.07 -1.84
N GLY A 137 -7.81 -3.64 -1.38
CA GLY A 137 -8.25 -3.54 0.01
C GLY A 137 -9.33 -2.47 0.28
N PHE A 138 -10.27 -2.32 -0.66
CA PHE A 138 -11.40 -1.39 -0.52
C PHE A 138 -11.00 0.07 -0.23
N TRP A 139 -9.81 0.49 -0.69
CA TRP A 139 -9.22 1.79 -0.35
C TRP A 139 -9.10 2.05 1.16
N THR A 140 -9.15 1.03 2.02
CA THR A 140 -9.14 1.17 3.47
C THR A 140 -7.76 0.90 4.05
N ALA A 141 -7.42 1.59 5.15
CA ALA A 141 -6.11 1.49 5.78
C ALA A 141 -5.83 0.14 6.47
N MET A 142 -6.75 -0.83 6.39
CA MET A 142 -6.54 -2.19 6.91
C MET A 142 -5.54 -2.99 6.08
N TRP A 143 -5.39 -2.67 4.79
CA TRP A 143 -4.44 -3.29 3.88
C TRP A 143 -3.43 -2.27 3.36
N ASP A 144 -2.32 -2.79 2.86
CA ASP A 144 -1.21 -1.99 2.34
C ASP A 144 -0.51 -2.67 1.16
N ARG A 145 0.46 -1.98 0.56
CA ARG A 145 1.21 -2.43 -0.64
C ARG A 145 1.85 -3.81 -0.55
N ARG A 146 1.96 -4.41 0.64
CA ARG A 146 2.55 -5.76 0.79
C ARG A 146 1.72 -6.83 0.10
N GLN A 147 0.44 -6.60 -0.17
CA GLN A 147 -0.41 -7.50 -0.95
C GLN A 147 0.12 -7.78 -2.36
N THR A 148 0.86 -6.84 -2.94
CA THR A 148 1.40 -6.92 -4.31
C THR A 148 2.90 -7.24 -4.33
N THR A 149 3.52 -7.57 -3.19
CA THR A 149 4.96 -7.94 -3.13
C THR A 149 5.30 -9.13 -4.03
N PRO A 150 4.53 -10.24 -4.03
CA PRO A 150 4.84 -11.37 -4.92
C PRO A 150 4.80 -11.01 -6.41
N LEU A 151 3.90 -10.09 -6.80
CA LEU A 151 3.86 -9.55 -8.16
C LEU A 151 5.11 -8.71 -8.46
N ALA A 152 5.58 -7.91 -7.50
CA ALA A 152 6.81 -7.12 -7.67
C ALA A 152 8.01 -8.03 -7.96
N ASP A 153 8.18 -9.10 -7.19
CA ASP A 153 9.30 -10.04 -7.38
C ASP A 153 9.27 -10.72 -8.75
N ALA A 154 8.09 -11.17 -9.18
CA ALA A 154 7.90 -11.80 -10.48
C ALA A 154 8.21 -10.83 -11.63
N LEU A 155 7.68 -9.60 -11.58
CA LEU A 155 7.90 -8.60 -12.62
C LEU A 155 9.35 -8.12 -12.69
N VAL A 156 10.06 -8.05 -11.57
CA VAL A 156 11.51 -7.78 -11.57
C VAL A 156 12.27 -8.94 -12.23
N GLY A 157 11.82 -10.18 -12.01
CA GLY A 157 12.34 -11.36 -12.71
C GLY A 157 12.12 -11.29 -14.23
N ASP A 158 11.05 -10.64 -14.68
CA ASP A 158 10.74 -10.41 -16.10
C ASP A 158 11.48 -9.18 -16.69
N GLY A 159 12.34 -8.51 -15.91
CA GLY A 159 13.19 -7.40 -16.37
C GLY A 159 12.57 -6.01 -16.25
N TYR A 160 11.49 -5.85 -15.49
CA TYR A 160 10.88 -4.55 -15.19
C TYR A 160 11.43 -3.95 -13.89
N ALA A 161 11.66 -2.63 -13.88
CA ALA A 161 11.71 -1.92 -12.62
C ALA A 161 10.29 -1.83 -12.05
N VAL A 162 10.11 -2.16 -10.77
CA VAL A 162 8.80 -2.13 -10.13
C VAL A 162 8.75 -1.01 -9.10
N TRP A 163 7.76 -0.14 -9.24
CA TRP A 163 7.41 0.89 -8.28
C TRP A 163 6.12 0.49 -7.56
N ASN A 164 6.25 -0.21 -6.43
CA ASN A 164 5.12 -0.70 -5.64
C ASN A 164 4.68 0.37 -4.63
N ILE A 165 3.58 1.07 -4.93
CA ILE A 165 3.21 2.29 -4.20
C ILE A 165 2.24 2.01 -3.06
N GLU A 166 2.45 2.73 -1.97
CA GLU A 166 1.42 3.02 -0.98
C GLU A 166 0.67 4.30 -1.38
N TYR A 167 -0.48 4.59 -0.76
CA TYR A 167 -1.19 5.87 -0.89
C TYR A 167 -2.05 6.16 0.36
N ARG A 168 -2.53 7.38 0.60
CA ARG A 168 -3.48 7.59 1.72
C ARG A 168 -4.80 6.86 1.49
N ARG A 169 -5.28 6.18 2.52
CA ARG A 169 -6.49 5.33 2.48
C ARG A 169 -7.57 5.81 3.45
N ILE A 170 -8.81 5.38 3.25
CA ILE A 170 -9.91 5.58 4.20
C ILE A 170 -9.46 5.08 5.59
N GLY A 171 -9.68 5.92 6.60
CA GLY A 171 -9.19 5.70 7.96
C GLY A 171 -7.89 6.45 8.27
N GLU A 172 -7.26 7.09 7.28
CA GLU A 172 -6.11 7.99 7.43
C GLU A 172 -6.50 9.43 7.12
N ASP A 173 -5.77 10.39 7.70
CA ASP A 173 -6.01 11.81 7.45
C ASP A 173 -5.74 12.18 5.98
N GLY A 174 -6.74 12.78 5.34
CA GLY A 174 -6.71 13.08 3.91
C GLY A 174 -6.82 11.87 2.98
N GLY A 175 -7.16 10.68 3.48
CA GLY A 175 -7.55 9.55 2.63
C GLY A 175 -8.97 9.73 2.08
N GLY A 176 -9.25 9.17 0.90
CA GLY A 176 -10.47 9.48 0.15
C GLY A 176 -10.25 10.54 -0.90
N TRP A 177 -11.31 11.06 -1.50
CA TRP A 177 -11.24 12.10 -2.49
C TRP A 177 -10.87 13.48 -1.87
N PRO A 178 -9.92 14.24 -2.43
CA PRO A 178 -9.06 13.87 -3.57
C PRO A 178 -7.75 13.18 -3.16
N GLY A 179 -7.39 13.14 -1.87
CA GLY A 179 -6.04 12.80 -1.43
C GLY A 179 -5.54 11.39 -1.82
N THR A 180 -6.39 10.37 -1.89
CA THR A 180 -6.01 9.05 -2.43
C THR A 180 -5.59 9.13 -3.90
N PHE A 181 -6.33 9.91 -4.69
CA PHE A 181 -6.09 10.09 -6.13
C PHE A 181 -4.85 10.95 -6.36
N ASP A 182 -4.73 12.06 -5.63
CA ASP A 182 -3.56 12.95 -5.65
C ASP A 182 -2.28 12.18 -5.28
N ASP A 183 -2.35 11.27 -4.31
CA ASP A 183 -1.21 10.47 -3.88
C ASP A 183 -0.73 9.51 -4.96
N VAL A 184 -1.65 8.86 -5.66
CA VAL A 184 -1.32 7.93 -6.76
C VAL A 184 -0.71 8.68 -7.94
N GLU A 185 -1.25 9.85 -8.30
CA GLU A 185 -0.64 10.73 -9.31
C GLU A 185 0.75 11.20 -8.91
N ALA A 186 0.92 11.65 -7.66
CA ALA A 186 2.21 12.11 -7.15
C ALA A 186 3.25 10.99 -7.13
N ALA A 187 2.84 9.75 -6.81
CA ALA A 187 3.72 8.60 -6.83
C ALA A 187 4.19 8.26 -8.25
N VAL A 188 3.31 8.34 -9.25
CA VAL A 188 3.69 8.15 -10.67
C VAL A 188 4.60 9.29 -11.15
N ASP A 189 4.27 10.53 -10.82
CA ASP A 189 5.05 11.70 -11.22
C ASP A 189 6.43 11.75 -10.54
N LEU A 190 6.60 11.12 -9.38
CA LEU A 190 7.92 11.01 -8.74
C LEU A 190 8.91 10.28 -9.63
N LEU A 191 8.48 9.34 -10.48
CA LEU A 191 9.37 8.59 -11.37
C LEU A 191 10.22 9.51 -12.26
N ASP A 192 9.75 10.72 -12.57
CA ASP A 192 10.53 11.74 -13.28
C ASP A 192 11.77 12.14 -12.47
N GLY A 193 12.94 11.69 -12.92
CA GLY A 193 14.22 11.96 -12.26
C GLY A 193 14.47 11.17 -10.97
N LEU A 194 13.61 10.20 -10.63
CA LEU A 194 13.79 9.37 -9.43
C LEU A 194 15.10 8.58 -9.46
N ASP A 195 15.36 7.92 -10.59
CA ASP A 195 16.55 7.11 -10.79
C ASP A 195 16.86 6.99 -12.30
N LEU A 196 18.15 7.07 -12.65
CA LEU A 196 18.62 6.99 -14.04
C LEU A 196 18.46 5.60 -14.66
N ALA A 197 18.29 4.56 -13.84
CA ALA A 197 18.02 3.19 -14.28
C ALA A 197 16.55 2.99 -14.70
N LEU A 198 15.69 4.00 -14.60
CA LEU A 198 14.28 3.91 -15.01
C LEU A 198 14.08 4.48 -16.40
N ASP A 199 13.41 3.71 -17.26
CA ASP A 199 12.91 4.20 -18.53
C ASP A 199 11.51 4.77 -18.36
N THR A 200 11.43 6.06 -18.01
CA THR A 200 10.17 6.77 -17.80
C THR A 200 9.38 7.03 -19.08
N SER A 201 9.90 6.63 -20.26
CA SER A 201 9.12 6.59 -21.50
C SER A 201 8.29 5.31 -21.65
N ARG A 202 8.58 4.28 -20.84
CA ARG A 202 7.90 2.98 -20.84
C ARG A 202 7.31 2.66 -19.46
N VAL A 203 6.46 3.56 -18.96
CA VAL A 203 5.74 3.37 -17.69
C VAL A 203 4.39 2.72 -17.93
N GLN A 204 4.12 1.66 -17.19
CA GLN A 204 2.85 0.93 -17.20
C GLN A 204 2.31 0.86 -15.78
N VAL A 205 1.00 0.67 -15.63
CA VAL A 205 0.36 0.58 -14.32
C VAL A 205 -0.40 -0.74 -14.21
N VAL A 206 -0.27 -1.43 -13.08
CA VAL A 206 -1.02 -2.65 -12.79
C VAL A 206 -1.64 -2.47 -11.40
N GLY A 207 -2.96 -2.63 -11.33
CA GLY A 207 -3.69 -2.45 -10.08
C GLY A 207 -4.60 -3.64 -9.77
N HIS A 208 -4.77 -3.95 -8.49
CA HIS A 208 -5.69 -4.99 -8.02
C HIS A 208 -6.88 -4.40 -7.27
N SER A 209 -8.10 -4.86 -7.57
CA SER A 209 -9.31 -4.49 -6.83
C SER A 209 -9.51 -2.97 -6.80
N ALA A 210 -9.53 -2.35 -5.61
CA ALA A 210 -9.47 -0.90 -5.44
C ALA A 210 -8.31 -0.23 -6.22
N GLY A 211 -7.13 -0.86 -6.25
CA GLY A 211 -5.98 -0.43 -7.06
C GLY A 211 -6.21 -0.61 -8.56
N GLY A 212 -7.01 -1.59 -8.99
CA GLY A 212 -7.40 -1.77 -10.40
C GLY A 212 -8.24 -0.62 -10.90
N GLN A 213 -9.12 -0.08 -10.04
CA GLN A 213 -9.84 1.16 -10.31
C GLN A 213 -8.90 2.36 -10.43
N LEU A 214 -7.91 2.49 -9.53
CA LEU A 214 -6.93 3.57 -9.59
C LEU A 214 -6.02 3.47 -10.83
N ALA A 215 -5.67 2.25 -11.26
CA ALA A 215 -4.94 2.01 -12.50
C ALA A 215 -5.76 2.42 -13.74
N ALA A 216 -7.05 2.09 -13.77
CA ALA A 216 -7.96 2.53 -14.84
C ALA A 216 -8.15 4.05 -14.84
N TRP A 217 -8.22 4.68 -13.66
CA TRP A 217 -8.27 6.14 -13.55
C TRP A 217 -7.00 6.80 -14.10
N LEU A 218 -5.82 6.30 -13.73
CA LEU A 218 -4.54 6.75 -14.29
C LEU A 218 -4.45 6.54 -15.81
N ALA A 219 -5.09 5.50 -16.35
CA ALA A 219 -5.15 5.24 -17.79
C ALA A 219 -5.98 6.28 -18.58
N GLY A 220 -6.75 7.13 -17.89
CA GLY A 220 -7.43 8.28 -18.48
C GLY A 220 -6.74 9.63 -18.22
N ARG A 221 -5.60 9.61 -17.51
CA ARG A 221 -4.83 10.82 -17.19
C ARG A 221 -4.21 11.40 -18.46
N THR A 222 -4.31 12.71 -18.66
CA THR A 222 -3.62 13.44 -19.76
C THR A 222 -2.46 14.30 -19.25
N ASP A 223 -2.60 14.81 -18.03
CA ASP A 223 -1.73 15.84 -17.48
C ASP A 223 -0.90 15.25 -16.35
N GLY A 224 0.34 14.88 -16.66
CA GLY A 224 1.30 14.33 -15.71
C GLY A 224 2.74 14.50 -16.18
N LYS A 225 3.67 14.52 -15.22
CA LYS A 225 5.11 14.58 -15.54
C LYS A 225 5.56 13.32 -16.25
N VAL A 226 5.01 12.18 -15.82
CA VAL A 226 5.26 10.86 -16.38
C VAL A 226 3.99 10.33 -17.00
N GLN A 227 4.08 9.88 -18.25
CA GLN A 227 2.96 9.41 -19.04
C GLN A 227 2.86 7.89 -18.96
N VAL A 228 1.74 7.39 -18.44
CA VAL A 228 1.40 5.96 -18.47
C VAL A 228 1.13 5.55 -19.92
N GLN A 229 1.68 4.42 -20.35
CA GLN A 229 1.59 3.93 -21.73
C GLN A 229 0.49 2.87 -21.93
N LYS A 230 0.25 2.06 -20.90
CA LYS A 230 -0.83 1.06 -20.83
C LYS A 230 -1.10 0.68 -19.38
N ALA A 231 -2.30 0.16 -19.14
CA ALA A 231 -2.76 -0.19 -17.80
C ALA A 231 -3.34 -1.61 -17.75
N VAL A 232 -3.31 -2.21 -16.56
CA VAL A 232 -3.99 -3.47 -16.23
C VAL A 232 -4.81 -3.29 -14.96
N SER A 233 -6.08 -3.65 -15.03
CA SER A 233 -7.02 -3.70 -13.91
C SER A 233 -7.36 -5.15 -13.59
N LEU A 234 -6.78 -5.67 -12.51
CA LEU A 234 -7.02 -7.02 -12.00
C LEU A 234 -8.18 -6.96 -11.01
N ALA A 235 -9.33 -7.54 -11.35
CA ALA A 235 -10.55 -7.54 -10.55
C ALA A 235 -10.99 -6.13 -10.06
N GLY A 236 -10.80 -5.10 -10.89
CA GLY A 236 -11.06 -3.71 -10.50
C GLY A 236 -12.53 -3.33 -10.40
N VAL A 237 -12.85 -2.36 -9.53
CA VAL A 237 -14.20 -1.79 -9.38
C VAL A 237 -14.33 -0.53 -10.22
N LEU A 238 -14.64 -0.68 -11.51
CA LEU A 238 -14.56 0.39 -12.51
C LEU A 238 -15.87 1.19 -12.66
N ASP A 239 -17.03 0.58 -12.40
CA ASP A 239 -18.30 1.30 -12.32
C ASP A 239 -18.64 1.68 -10.88
N LEU A 240 -18.04 2.78 -10.40
CA LEU A 240 -18.31 3.31 -9.06
C LEU A 240 -19.75 3.80 -8.90
N ALA A 241 -20.44 4.18 -9.99
CA ALA A 241 -21.83 4.62 -9.93
C ALA A 241 -22.79 3.46 -9.65
N ALA A 242 -22.58 2.32 -10.31
CA ALA A 242 -23.30 1.09 -10.00
C ALA A 242 -22.94 0.60 -8.59
N ALA A 243 -21.66 0.62 -8.22
CA ALA A 243 -21.21 0.23 -6.89
C ALA A 243 -21.86 1.09 -5.77
N ASP A 244 -22.02 2.40 -5.98
CA ASP A 244 -22.76 3.28 -5.07
C ASP A 244 -24.24 2.91 -4.99
N ALA A 245 -24.92 2.74 -6.13
CA ALA A 245 -26.34 2.37 -6.16
C ALA A 245 -26.63 1.05 -5.43
N ASP A 246 -25.69 0.11 -5.50
CA ASP A 246 -25.78 -1.22 -4.90
C ASP A 246 -25.22 -1.28 -3.46
N LYS A 247 -24.74 -0.15 -2.91
CA LYS A 247 -24.11 -0.08 -1.58
C LYS A 247 -22.96 -1.08 -1.41
N PHE A 248 -22.14 -1.17 -2.44
CA PHE A 248 -20.98 -2.06 -2.49
C PHE A 248 -20.04 -1.81 -1.30
N GLY A 249 -19.46 -2.88 -0.76
CA GLY A 249 -18.51 -2.80 0.37
C GLY A 249 -19.14 -2.70 1.77
N THR A 250 -20.48 -2.66 1.89
CA THR A 250 -21.18 -2.70 3.20
C THR A 250 -20.84 -3.92 4.06
N VAL A 251 -20.36 -5.01 3.45
CA VAL A 251 -19.83 -6.19 4.16
C VAL A 251 -18.70 -5.84 5.15
N LEU A 252 -17.94 -4.78 4.89
CA LEU A 252 -16.89 -4.30 5.79
C LEU A 252 -17.43 -3.77 7.13
N ALA A 253 -18.73 -3.48 7.22
CA ALA A 253 -19.39 -3.10 8.46
C ALA A 253 -19.80 -4.32 9.32
N ASP A 254 -19.75 -5.53 8.77
CA ASP A 254 -20.12 -6.77 9.47
C ASP A 254 -18.85 -7.49 9.97
N PRO A 255 -18.53 -7.43 11.28
CA PRO A 255 -17.35 -8.10 11.84
C PRO A 255 -17.48 -9.63 11.85
N THR A 256 -18.66 -10.17 11.54
CA THR A 256 -18.93 -11.62 11.46
C THR A 256 -18.89 -12.16 10.04
N ALA A 257 -18.78 -11.27 9.04
CA ALA A 257 -18.67 -11.69 7.64
C ALA A 257 -17.41 -12.54 7.43
N PRO A 258 -17.52 -13.68 6.73
CA PRO A 258 -16.35 -14.48 6.40
C PRO A 258 -15.43 -13.68 5.46
N PRO A 259 -14.09 -13.81 5.59
CA PRO A 259 -13.19 -13.21 4.63
C PRO A 259 -13.38 -13.86 3.25
N PRO A 260 -13.14 -13.13 2.15
CA PRO A 260 -13.21 -13.70 0.82
C PRO A 260 -12.22 -14.86 0.64
N ALA A 261 -12.53 -15.76 -0.31
CA ALA A 261 -11.65 -16.88 -0.61
C ALA A 261 -10.25 -16.39 -1.02
N GLY A 262 -9.20 -16.97 -0.42
CA GLY A 262 -7.80 -16.61 -0.74
C GLY A 262 -7.34 -15.25 -0.20
N ALA A 263 -8.19 -14.49 0.49
CA ALA A 263 -7.82 -13.17 0.99
C ALA A 263 -6.67 -13.24 2.01
N PRO A 264 -5.62 -12.41 1.87
CA PRO A 264 -4.59 -12.30 2.88
C PRO A 264 -5.18 -11.66 4.15
N GLY A 265 -4.58 -11.99 5.30
CA GLY A 265 -4.89 -11.29 6.54
C GLY A 265 -4.68 -9.78 6.42
N THR A 266 -5.47 -9.00 7.15
CA THR A 266 -5.29 -7.54 7.22
C THR A 266 -3.95 -7.19 7.86
N GLN A 267 -3.29 -6.18 7.32
CA GLN A 267 -2.03 -5.67 7.85
C GLN A 267 -2.24 -4.78 9.09
N ARG A 268 -3.42 -4.17 9.22
CA ARG A 268 -3.82 -3.33 10.36
C ARG A 268 -5.19 -3.74 10.91
N PRO A 269 -5.31 -4.94 11.52
CA PRO A 269 -6.57 -5.44 12.06
C PRO A 269 -7.17 -4.53 13.13
N GLU A 270 -6.36 -3.73 13.82
CA GLU A 270 -6.80 -2.74 14.81
C GLU A 270 -7.72 -1.66 14.24
N LEU A 271 -7.70 -1.43 12.92
CA LEU A 271 -8.55 -0.44 12.25
C LEU A 271 -9.93 -0.98 11.87
N ALA A 272 -10.20 -2.28 12.04
CA ALA A 272 -11.45 -2.89 11.60
C ALA A 272 -12.70 -2.21 12.17
N ALA A 273 -12.73 -1.92 13.47
CA ALA A 273 -13.86 -1.25 14.10
C ALA A 273 -14.05 0.19 13.60
N VAL A 274 -12.95 0.89 13.31
CA VAL A 274 -12.99 2.26 12.77
C VAL A 274 -13.56 2.22 11.35
N ILE A 275 -13.05 1.34 10.49
CA ILE A 275 -13.54 1.19 9.11
C ILE A 275 -15.02 0.77 9.10
N ALA A 276 -15.40 -0.21 9.91
CA ALA A 276 -16.79 -0.66 10.01
C ALA A 276 -17.74 0.49 10.36
N GLY A 277 -17.33 1.39 11.27
CA GLY A 277 -18.09 2.58 11.62
C GLY A 277 -18.15 3.66 10.53
N LEU A 278 -17.23 3.66 9.58
CA LEU A 278 -17.15 4.64 8.49
C LEU A 278 -17.92 4.22 7.24
N VAL A 279 -17.95 2.92 6.91
CA VAL A 279 -18.47 2.39 5.64
C VAL A 279 -19.92 2.81 5.38
N GLY A 280 -20.74 2.96 6.42
CA GLY A 280 -22.09 3.52 6.30
C GLY A 280 -22.92 2.84 5.20
N ASP A 281 -23.30 3.62 4.18
CA ASP A 281 -24.11 3.18 3.05
C ASP A 281 -23.30 2.68 1.83
N GLY A 282 -21.99 2.43 1.98
CA GLY A 282 -21.15 1.81 0.97
C GLY A 282 -19.76 2.43 0.85
N ILE A 283 -18.83 1.70 0.27
CA ILE A 283 -17.44 2.15 0.13
C ILE A 283 -17.28 3.24 -0.93
N ALA A 284 -18.07 3.19 -2.01
CA ALA A 284 -18.01 4.15 -3.12
C ALA A 284 -18.29 5.60 -2.69
N PRO A 285 -19.37 5.90 -1.95
CA PRO A 285 -19.58 7.25 -1.42
C PRO A 285 -18.51 7.65 -0.40
N LEU A 286 -17.91 6.70 0.32
CA LEU A 286 -16.84 6.99 1.27
C LEU A 286 -15.53 7.40 0.58
N ILE A 287 -15.09 6.68 -0.45
CA ILE A 287 -13.89 7.03 -1.24
C ILE A 287 -14.10 8.31 -2.04
N LEU A 288 -15.30 8.57 -2.56
CA LEU A 288 -15.61 9.78 -3.34
C LEU A 288 -16.11 10.96 -2.49
N GLY A 289 -16.31 10.77 -1.18
CA GLY A 289 -16.76 11.80 -0.24
C GLY A 289 -18.18 12.32 -0.48
N GLY A 290 -19.09 11.42 -0.86
CA GLY A 290 -20.52 11.67 -1.08
C GLY A 290 -21.11 10.68 -2.09
N HIS A 291 -22.43 10.50 -2.09
CA HIS A 291 -23.12 9.71 -3.11
C HIS A 291 -23.08 10.39 -4.48
N ARG A 292 -23.27 9.62 -5.56
CA ARG A 292 -23.27 10.13 -6.94
C ARG A 292 -24.24 11.29 -7.16
N ALA A 293 -25.40 11.25 -6.50
CA ALA A 293 -26.39 12.33 -6.58
C ALA A 293 -25.87 13.65 -5.96
N GLU A 294 -24.94 13.58 -5.02
CA GLU A 294 -24.40 14.71 -4.27
C GLU A 294 -23.09 15.23 -4.89
N VAL A 295 -22.24 14.34 -5.39
CA VAL A 295 -20.93 14.65 -5.96
C VAL A 295 -20.75 14.06 -7.38
N PRO A 296 -21.67 14.33 -8.33
CA PRO A 296 -21.65 13.70 -9.65
C PRO A 296 -20.34 13.95 -10.42
N ASP A 297 -19.72 15.11 -10.23
CA ASP A 297 -18.44 15.48 -10.85
C ASP A 297 -17.29 14.56 -10.39
N ARG A 298 -17.29 14.10 -9.13
CA ARG A 298 -16.25 13.20 -8.61
C ARG A 298 -16.37 11.80 -9.22
N TYR A 299 -17.59 11.29 -9.35
CA TYR A 299 -17.86 10.04 -10.06
C TYR A 299 -17.47 10.14 -11.53
N ALA A 300 -17.79 11.25 -12.20
CA ALA A 300 -17.41 11.48 -13.60
C ALA A 300 -15.88 11.53 -13.77
N ARG A 301 -15.15 12.15 -12.84
CA ARG A 301 -13.67 12.17 -12.86
C ARG A 301 -13.05 10.81 -12.56
N ALA A 302 -13.61 10.05 -11.63
CA ALA A 302 -13.12 8.70 -11.32
C ALA A 302 -13.35 7.71 -12.47
N ALA A 303 -14.34 7.97 -13.33
CA ALA A 303 -14.67 7.19 -14.53
C ALA A 303 -14.31 7.94 -15.83
N GLN A 304 -13.26 8.76 -15.80
CA GLN A 304 -12.83 9.54 -16.97
C GLN A 304 -12.47 8.63 -18.16
N PRO A 305 -12.66 9.09 -19.42
CA PRO A 305 -12.33 8.31 -20.59
C PRO A 305 -10.86 7.89 -20.62
N LEU A 306 -10.61 6.66 -21.08
CA LEU A 306 -9.27 6.15 -21.27
C LEU A 306 -8.52 6.95 -22.35
N THR A 307 -7.28 7.31 -22.06
CA THR A 307 -6.33 7.95 -22.97
C THR A 307 -5.29 6.95 -23.46
N VAL A 308 -5.07 5.86 -22.73
CA VAL A 308 -4.22 4.74 -23.10
C VAL A 308 -4.94 3.38 -22.96
N PRO A 309 -4.44 2.32 -23.61
CA PRO A 309 -5.05 0.99 -23.53
C PRO A 309 -5.14 0.46 -22.09
N LEU A 310 -6.27 -0.19 -21.78
CA LEU A 310 -6.52 -0.88 -20.52
C LEU A 310 -6.89 -2.34 -20.79
N LEU A 311 -6.21 -3.26 -20.11
CA LEU A 311 -6.62 -4.65 -19.97
C LEU A 311 -7.34 -4.85 -18.64
N GLN A 312 -8.45 -5.57 -18.67
CA GLN A 312 -9.20 -6.02 -17.51
C GLN A 312 -9.08 -7.53 -17.40
N VAL A 313 -8.72 -8.01 -16.23
CA VAL A 313 -8.68 -9.44 -15.93
C VAL A 313 -9.56 -9.69 -14.72
N LEU A 314 -10.56 -10.53 -14.87
CA LEU A 314 -11.50 -10.91 -13.80
C LEU A 314 -11.62 -12.42 -13.76
N GLY A 315 -11.64 -13.01 -12.57
CA GLY A 315 -11.98 -14.42 -12.40
C GLY A 315 -13.50 -14.64 -12.39
N ASP A 316 -14.00 -15.70 -13.00
CA ASP A 316 -15.44 -16.02 -12.98
C ASP A 316 -15.94 -16.55 -11.63
N ALA A 317 -15.02 -16.92 -10.74
CA ALA A 317 -15.29 -17.30 -9.35
C ALA A 317 -14.96 -16.17 -8.34
N ASP A 318 -14.80 -14.92 -8.81
CA ASP A 318 -14.60 -13.75 -7.96
C ASP A 318 -15.86 -13.48 -7.10
N ASP A 319 -15.71 -13.63 -5.79
CA ASP A 319 -16.75 -13.45 -4.78
C ASP A 319 -16.73 -12.04 -4.14
N VAL A 320 -15.80 -11.17 -4.55
CA VAL A 320 -15.62 -9.81 -4.01
C VAL A 320 -16.13 -8.77 -4.99
N VAL A 321 -15.71 -8.83 -6.25
CA VAL A 321 -16.03 -7.83 -7.27
C VAL A 321 -16.89 -8.46 -8.37
N PRO A 322 -18.23 -8.27 -8.30
CA PRO A 322 -19.12 -8.70 -9.36
C PRO A 322 -18.73 -8.12 -10.72
N LYS A 323 -18.82 -8.94 -11.77
CA LYS A 323 -18.52 -8.56 -13.17
C LYS A 323 -19.15 -7.24 -13.63
N LYS A 324 -20.36 -6.93 -13.16
CA LYS A 324 -21.07 -5.68 -13.47
C LYS A 324 -20.32 -4.41 -13.07
N TYR A 325 -19.35 -4.49 -12.16
CA TYR A 325 -18.50 -3.37 -11.77
C TYR A 325 -17.16 -3.36 -12.50
N ALA A 326 -16.72 -4.48 -13.05
CA ALA A 326 -15.38 -4.66 -13.59
C ALA A 326 -15.24 -4.29 -15.08
N ASP A 327 -16.36 -4.16 -15.78
CA ASP A 327 -16.39 -3.90 -17.22
C ASP A 327 -16.30 -2.39 -17.51
N HIS A 328 -15.26 -1.99 -18.25
CA HIS A 328 -15.17 -0.65 -18.83
C HIS A 328 -15.35 -0.78 -20.34
N PRO A 329 -16.32 -0.08 -20.96
CA PRO A 329 -16.76 -0.36 -22.33
C PRO A 329 -15.71 -0.11 -23.42
N SER A 330 -14.60 0.54 -23.09
CA SER A 330 -13.48 0.83 -24.00
C SER A 330 -12.20 0.05 -23.69
N ALA A 331 -12.24 -0.91 -22.76
CA ALA A 331 -11.11 -1.73 -22.37
C ALA A 331 -11.15 -3.11 -23.04
N GLU A 332 -10.00 -3.78 -23.10
CA GLU A 332 -9.95 -5.20 -23.41
C GLU A 332 -10.29 -5.99 -22.15
N PHE A 333 -11.19 -6.97 -22.25
CA PHE A 333 -11.66 -7.75 -21.12
C PHE A 333 -11.33 -9.23 -21.28
N THR A 334 -10.69 -9.80 -20.26
CA THR A 334 -10.39 -11.22 -20.15
C THR A 334 -11.04 -11.77 -18.88
N GLU A 335 -11.87 -12.80 -19.05
CA GLU A 335 -12.39 -13.60 -17.94
C GLU A 335 -11.55 -14.87 -17.79
N VAL A 336 -11.14 -15.18 -16.56
CA VAL A 336 -10.35 -16.36 -16.24
C VAL A 336 -11.23 -17.36 -15.50
N HIS A 337 -11.33 -18.56 -16.04
CA HIS A 337 -12.15 -19.64 -15.50
C HIS A 337 -11.57 -20.20 -14.20
N ASP A 338 -12.44 -20.50 -13.23
CA ASP A 338 -12.14 -21.03 -11.89
C ASP A 338 -11.19 -20.16 -11.06
N ALA A 339 -11.04 -18.87 -11.41
CA ALA A 339 -10.18 -17.93 -10.68
C ALA A 339 -11.01 -17.11 -9.68
N ASN A 340 -10.55 -17.04 -8.43
CA ASN A 340 -11.11 -16.16 -7.41
C ASN A 340 -10.50 -14.74 -7.49
N HIS A 341 -10.92 -13.86 -6.56
CA HIS A 341 -10.49 -12.45 -6.51
C HIS A 341 -8.97 -12.23 -6.37
N PHE A 342 -8.24 -13.20 -5.80
CA PHE A 342 -6.81 -13.12 -5.51
C PHE A 342 -5.96 -13.98 -6.47
N ASP A 343 -6.55 -14.94 -7.18
CA ASP A 343 -5.83 -15.74 -8.18
C ASP A 343 -5.31 -14.87 -9.34
N VAL A 344 -5.98 -13.75 -9.65
CA VAL A 344 -5.54 -12.80 -10.68
C VAL A 344 -4.28 -12.00 -10.31
N ILE A 345 -3.86 -12.05 -9.04
CA ILE A 345 -2.60 -11.46 -8.56
C ILE A 345 -1.55 -12.49 -8.15
N ASP A 346 -1.78 -13.79 -8.43
CA ASP A 346 -0.79 -14.83 -8.25
C ASP A 346 0.04 -15.00 -9.53
N PRO A 347 1.35 -14.66 -9.53
CA PRO A 347 2.21 -14.82 -10.71
C PRO A 347 2.36 -16.27 -11.19
N ALA A 348 2.06 -17.25 -10.34
CA ALA A 348 2.08 -18.67 -10.67
C ALA A 348 0.76 -19.16 -11.30
N HIS A 349 -0.31 -18.37 -11.20
CA HIS A 349 -1.61 -18.71 -11.74
C HIS A 349 -1.68 -18.43 -13.26
N PRO A 350 -2.36 -19.26 -14.07
CA PRO A 350 -2.49 -19.05 -15.53
C PRO A 350 -3.10 -17.71 -15.95
N ALA A 351 -3.87 -17.07 -15.06
CA ALA A 351 -4.37 -15.70 -15.26
C ALA A 351 -3.23 -14.71 -15.60
N TRP A 352 -2.04 -14.93 -15.03
CA TRP A 352 -0.89 -14.05 -15.18
C TRP A 352 -0.25 -14.12 -16.57
N ASP A 353 -0.48 -15.19 -17.34
CA ASP A 353 0.06 -15.29 -18.71
C ASP A 353 -0.52 -14.22 -19.62
N VAL A 354 -1.80 -13.91 -19.47
CA VAL A 354 -2.47 -12.83 -20.23
C VAL A 354 -1.91 -11.47 -19.83
N VAL A 355 -1.63 -11.26 -18.54
CA VAL A 355 -1.02 -10.03 -18.04
C VAL A 355 0.40 -9.88 -18.59
N ARG A 356 1.23 -10.93 -18.54
CA ARG A 356 2.60 -10.89 -19.10
C ARG A 356 2.61 -10.59 -20.60
N ALA A 357 1.70 -11.21 -21.35
CA ALA A 357 1.57 -10.95 -22.79
C ALA A 357 1.17 -9.49 -23.08
N TRP A 358 0.31 -8.91 -22.24
CA TRP A 358 -0.07 -7.50 -22.35
C TRP A 358 1.06 -6.54 -22.00
N LEU A 359 1.87 -6.87 -20.99
CA LEU A 359 2.94 -6.00 -20.51
C LEU A 359 4.16 -5.93 -21.47
N ALA A 360 4.44 -7.04 -22.18
CA ALA A 360 5.51 -7.17 -23.18
C ALA A 360 5.43 -6.14 -24.32
#